data_AF-A0A242LL16-F1
#
_entry.id   AF-A0A242LL16-F1
#
_cell.length_a   1.000
_cell.length_b   1.000
_cell.length_c   1.000
_cell.angle_alpha   90.00
_cell.angle_beta   90.00
_cell.angle_gamma   90.00
#
_symmetry.space_group_name_H-M   'P 1'
#
loop_
_entity.id
_entity.type
_entity.pdbx_description
1 polymer ?
#
loop_
_entity_poly.entity_id
_entity_poly.type
_entity_poly.pdbx_seq_one_letter_code
_entity_poly.pdbx_strand_id
1 'polypeptide(L)'
;MTHSQSKQFGTNQILLKQEGKELLNELNLRISDSTGIHKKSYEKIYLEVRLMTDTIENSNQKKGRISYHIFIVDQWDFSDELGIRLLNFKEQYLNLKK
;
A
#
# COMPACT_ATOMS: atom_id res chain seq x y z
N MET A 1 -6.47 4.40 31.51
CA MET A 1 -5.71 5.16 30.48
C MET A 1 -5.89 4.53 29.09
N THR A 2 -7.13 4.42 28.60
CA THR A 2 -7.48 3.65 27.37
C THR A 2 -7.85 4.53 26.17
N HIS A 3 -7.99 5.84 26.35
CA HIS A 3 -8.45 6.76 25.30
C HIS A 3 -7.36 7.17 24.28
N SER A 4 -6.07 7.09 24.62
CA SER A 4 -4.99 7.54 23.73
C SER A 4 -4.69 6.55 22.58
N GLN A 5 -4.77 5.23 22.83
CA GLN A 5 -4.45 4.22 21.83
C GLN A 5 -5.46 4.16 20.68
N SER A 6 -6.76 4.33 20.97
CA SER A 6 -7.80 4.34 19.94
C SER A 6 -7.72 5.56 19.01
N LYS A 7 -7.34 6.73 19.54
CA LYS A 7 -7.12 7.94 18.71
C LYS A 7 -5.90 7.79 17.81
N GLN A 8 -4.82 7.22 18.32
CA GLN A 8 -3.59 6.99 17.56
C GLN A 8 -3.79 5.95 16.44
N PHE A 9 -4.58 4.90 16.69
CA PHE A 9 -4.94 3.90 15.68
C PHE A 9 -5.75 4.51 14.52
N GLY A 10 -6.76 5.34 14.81
CA GLY A 10 -7.52 6.03 13.78
C GLY A 10 -6.68 7.01 12.95
N THR A 11 -5.73 7.70 13.60
CA THR A 11 -4.80 8.63 12.92
C THR A 11 -3.86 7.89 11.97
N ASN A 12 -3.33 6.74 12.40
CA ASN A 12 -2.45 5.90 11.57
C ASN A 12 -3.17 5.33 10.35
N GLN A 13 -4.43 4.96 10.47
CA GLN A 13 -5.25 4.51 9.33
C GLN A 13 -5.48 5.62 8.30
N ILE A 14 -5.74 6.86 8.75
CA ILE A 14 -5.92 8.01 7.87
C ILE A 14 -4.65 8.32 7.10
N LEU A 15 -3.50 8.36 7.79
CA LEU A 15 -2.19 8.61 7.18
C LEU A 15 -1.84 7.53 6.16
N LEU A 16 -2.02 6.26 6.51
CA LEU A 16 -1.73 5.15 5.62
C LEU A 16 -2.65 5.17 4.39
N LYS A 17 -3.93 5.50 4.58
CA LYS A 17 -4.88 5.68 3.47
C LYS A 17 -4.44 6.79 2.51
N GLN A 18 -3.96 7.91 3.04
CA GLN A 18 -3.47 9.01 2.21
C GLN A 18 -2.23 8.58 1.42
N GLU A 19 -1.26 7.95 2.08
CA GLU A 19 -0.04 7.44 1.45
C GLU A 19 -0.36 6.44 0.33
N GLY A 20 -1.30 5.53 0.55
CA GLY A 20 -1.76 4.59 -0.48
C GLY A 20 -2.30 5.30 -1.74
N LYS A 21 -3.03 6.41 -1.58
CA LYS A 21 -3.53 7.21 -2.72
C LYS A 21 -2.42 7.92 -3.48
N GLU A 22 -1.44 8.47 -2.75
CA GLU A 22 -0.28 9.12 -3.36
C GLU A 22 0.56 8.12 -4.17
N LEU A 23 0.81 6.93 -3.60
CA LEU A 23 1.51 5.84 -4.28
C LEU A 23 0.79 5.38 -5.54
N LEU A 24 -0.55 5.26 -5.51
CA LEU A 24 -1.33 4.91 -6.70
C LEU A 24 -1.20 5.96 -7.80
N ASN A 25 -1.21 7.25 -7.45
CA ASN A 25 -1.03 8.32 -8.43
C ASN A 25 0.37 8.28 -9.04
N GLU A 26 1.41 8.12 -8.22
CA GLU A 26 2.80 8.05 -8.71
C GLU A 26 3.02 6.81 -9.59
N LEU A 27 2.50 5.64 -9.19
CA LEU A 27 2.55 4.43 -9.99
C LEU A 27 1.84 4.61 -11.35
N ASN A 28 0.70 5.29 -11.38
CA ASN A 28 -0.03 5.55 -12.62
C ASN A 28 0.77 6.43 -13.59
N LEU A 29 1.50 7.43 -13.07
CA LEU A 29 2.43 8.24 -13.88
C LEU A 29 3.55 7.36 -14.45
N ARG A 30 4.19 6.54 -13.61
CA ARG A 30 5.27 5.65 -14.06
C ARG A 30 4.81 4.58 -15.05
N ILE A 31 3.60 4.05 -14.91
CA ILE A 31 2.98 3.13 -15.89
C ILE A 31 2.81 3.83 -17.24
N SER A 32 2.43 5.10 -17.23
CA SER A 32 2.24 5.91 -18.44
C SER A 32 3.56 6.20 -19.14
N ASP A 33 4.62 6.44 -18.38
CA ASP A 33 5.97 6.77 -18.90
C ASP A 33 6.82 5.53 -19.21
N SER A 34 6.38 4.34 -18.81
CA SER A 34 7.12 3.08 -18.98
C SER A 34 6.60 2.25 -20.16
N THR A 35 7.47 1.41 -20.71
CA THR A 35 7.10 0.43 -21.74
C THR A 35 7.60 -0.98 -21.38
N GLY A 36 7.05 -1.99 -22.07
CA GLY A 36 7.53 -3.37 -21.96
C GLY A 36 7.44 -3.96 -20.56
N ILE A 37 8.55 -4.50 -20.07
CA ILE A 37 8.63 -5.24 -18.80
C ILE A 37 8.41 -4.32 -17.60
N HIS A 38 8.99 -3.11 -17.61
CA HIS A 38 8.84 -2.15 -16.51
C HIS A 38 7.38 -1.73 -16.31
N LYS A 39 6.65 -1.48 -17.40
CA LYS A 39 5.22 -1.16 -17.35
C LYS A 39 4.42 -2.27 -16.67
N LYS A 40 4.60 -3.53 -17.09
CA LYS A 40 3.90 -4.68 -16.51
C LYS A 40 4.21 -4.85 -15.02
N SER A 41 5.44 -4.56 -14.61
CA SER A 41 5.82 -4.66 -13.22
C SER A 41 5.15 -3.55 -12.39
N TYR A 42 5.13 -2.30 -12.88
CA TYR A 42 4.41 -1.21 -12.20
C TYR A 42 2.90 -1.47 -12.12
N GLU A 43 2.28 -2.03 -13.17
CA GLU A 43 0.86 -2.41 -13.16
C GLU A 43 0.55 -3.45 -12.07
N LYS A 44 1.45 -4.43 -11.85
CA LYS A 44 1.28 -5.41 -10.78
C LYS A 44 1.37 -4.77 -9.39
N ILE A 45 2.35 -3.90 -9.17
CA ILE A 45 2.49 -3.17 -7.89
C ILE A 45 1.26 -2.28 -7.67
N TYR A 46 0.79 -1.59 -8.71
CA TYR A 46 -0.40 -0.74 -8.64
C TYR A 46 -1.63 -1.52 -8.16
N LEU A 47 -1.87 -2.72 -8.72
CA LEU A 47 -2.96 -3.58 -8.27
C LEU A 47 -2.82 -3.97 -6.79
N GLU A 48 -1.60 -4.23 -6.33
CA GLU A 48 -1.32 -4.61 -4.95
C GLU A 48 -1.60 -3.46 -3.97
N VAL A 49 -1.07 -2.26 -4.25
CA VAL A 49 -1.30 -1.05 -3.44
C VAL A 49 -2.79 -0.70 -3.43
N ARG A 50 -3.48 -0.87 -4.57
CA ARG A 50 -4.91 -0.62 -4.67
C ARG A 50 -5.70 -1.53 -3.74
N LEU A 51 -5.42 -2.84 -3.76
CA LEU A 51 -6.08 -3.81 -2.88
C LEU A 51 -5.84 -3.51 -1.40
N MET A 52 -4.61 -3.12 -1.02
CA MET A 52 -4.31 -2.72 0.35
C MET A 52 -5.06 -1.44 0.75
N THR A 53 -5.06 -0.44 -0.12
CA THR A 53 -5.77 0.83 0.11
C THR A 53 -7.28 0.61 0.23
N ASP A 54 -7.88 -0.14 -0.68
CA ASP A 54 -9.30 -0.51 -0.66
C ASP A 54 -9.64 -1.28 0.61
N THR A 55 -8.73 -2.14 1.11
CA THR A 55 -8.92 -2.82 2.40
C THR A 55 -8.97 -1.84 3.57
N ILE A 56 -8.06 -0.86 3.61
CA ILE A 56 -8.02 0.15 4.67
C ILE A 56 -9.30 0.99 4.61
N GLU A 57 -9.75 1.38 3.40
CA GLU A 57 -10.99 2.16 3.23
C GLU A 57 -12.23 1.37 3.66
N ASN A 58 -12.26 0.06 3.41
CA ASN A 58 -13.40 -0.81 3.71
C ASN A 58 -13.22 -1.60 5.01
N SER A 59 -12.24 -1.29 5.86
CA SER A 59 -11.92 -2.09 7.06
C SER A 59 -13.04 -2.13 8.12
N ASN A 60 -14.07 -1.30 7.98
CA ASN A 60 -15.32 -1.37 8.77
C ASN A 60 -16.28 -2.48 8.30
N GLN A 61 -16.05 -3.10 7.14
CA GLN A 61 -16.90 -4.15 6.57
C GLN A 61 -16.12 -5.46 6.37
N LYS A 62 -16.17 -6.34 7.38
CA LYS A 62 -15.73 -7.75 7.40
C LYS A 62 -14.24 -7.99 7.13
N LYS A 63 -13.62 -8.69 8.09
CA LYS A 63 -12.32 -9.37 7.98
C LYS A 63 -12.39 -10.50 6.92
N GLY A 64 -12.50 -10.13 5.64
CA GLY A 64 -12.37 -11.04 4.52
C GLY A 64 -10.91 -11.46 4.38
N ARG A 65 -10.66 -12.75 4.29
CA ARG A 65 -9.34 -13.35 4.01
C ARG A 65 -8.66 -12.62 2.85
N ILE A 66 -7.66 -11.81 3.15
CA ILE A 66 -6.77 -11.27 2.14
C ILE A 66 -5.75 -12.37 1.89
N SER A 67 -5.99 -13.11 0.81
CA SER A 67 -5.03 -14.03 0.22
C SER A 67 -3.72 -13.25 0.06
N TYR A 68 -2.67 -13.69 0.77
CA TYR A 68 -1.35 -13.08 0.71
C TYR A 68 -0.85 -13.21 -0.73
N HIS A 69 -0.99 -12.11 -1.48
CA HIS A 69 -0.24 -11.97 -2.71
C HIS A 69 1.23 -11.99 -2.33
N ILE A 70 2.00 -12.84 -3.00
CA ILE A 70 3.46 -12.77 -3.03
C ILE A 70 3.76 -11.30 -3.33
N PHE A 71 4.21 -10.53 -2.33
CA PHE A 71 4.36 -9.08 -2.46
C PHE A 71 5.43 -8.86 -3.53
N ILE A 72 5.01 -8.47 -4.73
CA ILE A 72 5.93 -8.27 -5.86
C ILE A 72 6.87 -7.11 -5.56
N VAL A 73 6.42 -6.23 -4.65
CA VAL A 73 7.22 -5.24 -3.92
C VAL A 73 8.58 -5.85 -3.54
N ASP A 74 8.66 -6.99 -2.83
CA ASP A 74 9.93 -7.56 -2.32
C ASP A 74 10.98 -7.95 -3.39
N GLN A 75 10.57 -8.06 -4.66
CA GLN A 75 11.47 -8.40 -5.78
C GLN A 75 11.93 -7.18 -6.59
N TRP A 76 11.50 -5.98 -6.20
CA TRP A 76 11.86 -4.74 -6.90
C TRP A 76 13.15 -4.14 -6.33
N ASP A 77 13.95 -3.52 -7.21
CA ASP A 77 15.11 -2.73 -6.81
C ASP A 77 14.65 -1.38 -6.24
N PHE A 78 14.53 -1.29 -4.92
CA PHE A 78 14.02 -0.14 -4.17
C PHE A 78 15.04 0.99 -3.96
N SER A 79 16.01 1.12 -4.87
CA SER A 79 17.06 2.14 -4.75
C SER A 79 16.54 3.57 -4.97
N ASP A 80 15.29 3.74 -5.39
CA ASP A 80 14.63 5.02 -5.56
C ASP A 80 13.54 5.31 -4.52
N GLU A 81 13.10 6.57 -4.47
CA GLU A 81 12.16 7.05 -3.46
C GLU A 81 10.83 6.29 -3.46
N LEU A 82 10.30 5.94 -4.64
CA LEU A 82 9.07 5.15 -4.75
C LEU A 82 9.25 3.78 -4.11
N GLY A 83 10.38 3.12 -4.35
CA GLY A 83 10.64 1.83 -3.78
C GLY A 83 10.64 1.83 -2.25
N ILE A 84 11.31 2.81 -1.65
CA ILE A 84 11.36 3.00 -0.19
C ILE A 84 9.95 3.24 0.38
N ARG A 85 9.17 4.11 -0.28
CA ARG A 85 7.79 4.41 0.15
C ARG A 85 6.87 3.19 0.06
N LEU A 86 6.98 2.38 -1.01
CA LEU A 86 6.22 1.13 -1.16
C LEU A 86 6.52 0.12 -0.05
N LEU A 87 7.79 -0.02 0.33
CA LEU A 87 8.20 -0.89 1.43
C LEU A 87 7.62 -0.41 2.77
N ASN A 88 7.74 0.89 3.07
CA ASN A 88 7.19 1.48 4.28
C ASN A 88 5.66 1.34 4.37
N PHE A 89 4.96 1.58 3.26
CA PHE A 89 3.51 1.42 3.17
C PHE A 89 3.08 -0.02 3.47
N LYS A 90 3.77 -1.01 2.88
CA LYS A 90 3.54 -2.44 3.16
C LYS A 90 3.73 -2.77 4.64
N GLU A 91 4.83 -2.34 5.25
CA GLU A 91 5.10 -2.62 6.66
C GLU A 91 4.04 -2.02 7.58
N GLN A 92 3.65 -0.76 7.34
CA GLN A 92 2.60 -0.10 8.11
C GLN A 92 1.24 -0.79 7.93
N TYR A 93 0.91 -1.22 6.72
CA TYR A 93 -0.30 -2.01 6.45
C TYR A 93 -0.32 -3.35 7.19
N LEU A 94 0.81 -4.06 7.25
CA LEU A 94 0.92 -5.31 8.02
C LEU A 94 0.76 -5.06 9.52
N ASN A 95 1.28 -3.94 10.04
CA ASN A 95 1.14 -3.56 11.44
C ASN A 95 -0.31 -3.20 11.82
N LEU A 96 -1.16 -2.77 10.88
CA LEU A 96 -2.59 -2.61 11.14
C LEU A 96 -3.36 -3.94 11.29
N LYS A 97 -2.80 -5.04 10.78
CA LYS A 97 -3.43 -6.37 10.86
C LYS A 97 -3.00 -7.18 12.09
N LYS A 98 -1.91 -6.79 12.76
CA LYS A 98 -1.45 -7.40 14.01
C LYS A 98 -2.22 -6.84 15.20
#